data_AF-A0A7V5GTP6-F1
#
_entry.id   AF-A0A7V5GTP6-F1
#
_cell.length_a   1.000
_cell.length_b   1.000
_cell.length_c   1.000
_cell.angle_alpha   90.00
_cell.angle_beta   90.00
_cell.angle_gamma   90.00
#
_symmetry.space_group_name_H-M   'P 1'
#
loop_
_entity.id
_entity.type
_entity.pdbx_description
1 polymer ?
#
loop_
_entity_poly.entity_id
_entity_poly.type
_entity_poly.pdbx_seq_one_letter_code
_entity_poly.pdbx_strand_id
1 'polypeptide(L)'
;AQNRLVKAARRLKASLEQDAVRKHILVRAALPIAQAIKDKNTVIFHSLQCTGAAGRFAAQISENAKLPVFMQQVPEAMHNVVQGIAGASPDQWMLIFMSDANGDAPMLREAMNKTQQFFSELGFACLSFPAAGDDQFEMTLSRLLIADLVSLFLAGLKGIDPAPIEVIEDLKETGKIDAKPVKEPKEFSE
;
A
#
# COMPACT_ATOMS: atom_id res chain seq x y z
N ALA A 1 -19.07 2.24 -19.35
CA ALA A 1 -17.65 2.16 -18.91
C ALA A 1 -17.46 1.27 -17.69
N GLN A 2 -18.39 1.29 -16.72
CA GLN A 2 -18.38 0.63 -15.40
C GLN A 2 -18.11 -0.89 -15.37
N ASN A 3 -18.12 -1.62 -16.50
CA ASN A 3 -17.81 -3.05 -16.55
C ASN A 3 -16.47 -3.38 -17.23
N ARG A 4 -15.78 -2.39 -17.83
CA ARG A 4 -14.49 -2.61 -18.51
C ARG A 4 -13.35 -2.72 -17.50
N LEU A 5 -13.35 -1.89 -16.46
CA LEU A 5 -12.33 -1.89 -15.41
C LEU A 5 -12.46 -3.12 -14.51
N VAL A 6 -13.68 -3.53 -14.14
CA VAL A 6 -13.92 -4.82 -13.46
C VAL A 6 -13.34 -6.01 -14.24
N LYS A 7 -13.68 -6.10 -15.54
CA LYS A 7 -13.15 -7.14 -16.41
C LYS A 7 -11.64 -7.04 -16.58
N ALA A 8 -11.09 -5.83 -16.65
CA ALA A 8 -9.65 -5.61 -16.74
C ALA A 8 -8.93 -6.01 -15.45
N ALA A 9 -9.44 -5.65 -14.27
CA ALA A 9 -8.87 -6.03 -12.97
C ALA A 9 -8.89 -7.56 -12.76
N ARG A 10 -9.99 -8.23 -13.15
CA ARG A 10 -10.06 -9.70 -13.14
C ARG A 10 -9.12 -10.36 -14.15
N ARG A 11 -9.07 -9.85 -15.38
CA ARG A 11 -8.12 -10.32 -16.40
C ARG A 11 -6.69 -10.04 -16.02
N LEU A 12 -6.42 -8.98 -15.26
CA LEU A 12 -5.10 -8.66 -14.75
C LEU A 12 -4.62 -9.78 -13.84
N LYS A 13 -5.46 -10.35 -12.97
CA LYS A 13 -5.12 -11.54 -12.18
C LYS A 13 -4.62 -12.70 -13.05
N ALA A 14 -5.34 -13.05 -14.11
CA ALA A 14 -4.92 -14.10 -15.04
C ALA A 14 -3.67 -13.71 -15.87
N SER A 15 -3.55 -12.43 -16.25
CA SER A 15 -2.41 -11.92 -17.01
C SER A 15 -1.13 -11.88 -16.15
N LEU A 16 -1.28 -11.67 -14.84
CA LEU A 16 -0.20 -11.75 -13.86
C LEU A 16 0.32 -13.17 -13.66
N GLU A 17 -0.38 -14.20 -14.14
CA GLU A 17 0.12 -15.58 -14.13
C GLU A 17 1.00 -15.90 -15.35
N GLN A 18 1.02 -15.01 -16.36
CA GLN A 18 1.87 -15.17 -17.53
C GLN A 18 3.32 -14.86 -17.18
N ASP A 19 4.23 -15.78 -17.53
CA ASP A 19 5.67 -15.68 -17.25
C ASP A 19 6.31 -14.40 -17.78
N ALA A 20 5.91 -13.93 -18.96
CA ALA A 20 6.46 -12.72 -19.56
C ALA A 20 6.12 -11.47 -18.74
N VAL A 21 4.89 -11.38 -18.23
CA VAL A 21 4.42 -10.25 -17.40
C VAL A 21 5.08 -10.30 -16.03
N ARG A 22 5.18 -11.49 -15.41
CA ARG A 22 5.88 -11.67 -14.12
C ARG A 22 7.34 -11.28 -14.15
N LYS A 23 8.00 -11.35 -15.31
CA LYS A 23 9.41 -10.96 -15.47
C LYS A 23 9.61 -9.45 -15.54
N HIS A 24 8.57 -8.66 -15.84
CA HIS A 24 8.68 -7.21 -15.93
C HIS A 24 9.07 -6.61 -14.57
N ILE A 25 10.07 -5.72 -14.56
CA ILE A 25 10.72 -5.24 -13.33
C ILE A 25 9.73 -4.59 -12.35
N LEU A 26 8.81 -3.76 -12.85
CA LEU A 26 7.78 -3.12 -12.01
C LEU A 26 6.81 -4.14 -11.41
N VAL A 27 6.49 -5.21 -12.15
CA VAL A 27 5.61 -6.28 -11.65
C VAL A 27 6.31 -7.06 -10.54
N ARG A 28 7.59 -7.37 -10.72
CA ARG A 28 8.42 -8.04 -9.71
C ARG A 28 8.56 -7.23 -8.43
N ALA A 29 8.59 -5.90 -8.53
CA ALA A 29 8.64 -5.01 -7.38
C ALA A 29 7.26 -4.90 -6.69
N ALA A 30 6.18 -4.72 -7.45
CA ALA A 30 4.86 -4.41 -6.90
C ALA A 30 4.07 -5.64 -6.42
N LEU A 31 4.11 -6.76 -7.14
CA LEU A 31 3.23 -7.90 -6.84
C LEU A 31 3.48 -8.53 -5.45
N PRO A 32 4.73 -8.73 -4.99
CA PRO A 32 4.97 -9.25 -3.64
C PRO A 32 4.45 -8.32 -2.55
N ILE A 33 4.55 -7.00 -2.75
CA ILE A 33 4.04 -5.99 -1.82
C ILE A 33 2.51 -6.07 -1.75
N ALA A 34 1.83 -6.17 -2.91
CA ALA A 34 0.38 -6.34 -2.96
C ALA A 34 -0.07 -7.63 -2.27
N GLN A 35 0.67 -8.73 -2.42
CA GLN A 35 0.39 -10.00 -1.73
C GLN A 35 0.59 -9.89 -0.21
N ALA A 36 1.65 -9.23 0.24
CA ALA A 36 1.96 -9.08 1.67
C ALA A 36 0.93 -8.19 2.41
N ILE A 37 0.42 -7.15 1.74
CA ILE A 37 -0.58 -6.22 2.28
C ILE A 37 -2.00 -6.81 2.23
N LYS A 38 -2.24 -7.86 1.43
CA LYS A 38 -3.57 -8.43 1.21
C LYS A 38 -4.22 -8.78 2.55
N ASP A 39 -5.35 -8.13 2.81
CA ASP A 39 -6.21 -8.31 4.00
C ASP A 39 -5.62 -7.81 5.34
N LYS A 40 -4.58 -6.97 5.31
CA LYS A 40 -4.00 -6.35 6.51
C LYS A 40 -4.18 -4.83 6.53
N ASN A 41 -4.51 -4.27 7.69
CA ASN A 41 -4.39 -2.82 7.88
C ASN A 41 -2.92 -2.42 7.70
N THR A 42 -2.66 -1.24 7.15
CA THR A 42 -1.28 -0.83 6.85
C THR A 42 -0.91 0.48 7.52
N VAL A 43 0.27 0.54 8.13
CA VAL A 43 0.92 1.78 8.54
C VAL A 43 2.19 1.97 7.72
N ILE A 44 2.32 3.13 7.09
CA ILE A 44 3.52 3.55 6.38
C ILE A 44 4.29 4.51 7.27
N PHE A 45 5.37 4.04 7.88
CA PHE A 45 6.38 4.88 8.50
C PHE A 45 7.25 5.49 7.42
N HIS A 46 7.33 6.81 7.34
CA HIS A 46 8.08 7.48 6.29
C HIS A 46 8.90 8.66 6.81
N SER A 47 10.06 8.89 6.20
CA SER A 47 10.81 10.13 6.39
C SER A 47 10.15 11.31 5.67
N LEU A 48 10.62 12.52 5.96
CA LEU A 48 10.13 13.74 5.30
C LEU A 48 10.33 13.70 3.78
N GLN A 49 11.44 13.11 3.31
CA GLN A 49 11.74 13.00 1.87
C GLN A 49 10.77 12.07 1.14
N CYS A 50 10.13 11.15 1.87
CA CYS A 50 9.22 10.16 1.30
C CYS A 50 7.75 10.57 1.40
N THR A 51 7.41 11.73 1.97
CA THR A 51 6.03 12.12 2.28
C THR A 51 5.10 12.08 1.06
N GLY A 52 5.52 12.59 -0.09
CA GLY A 52 4.71 12.57 -1.31
C GLY A 52 4.41 11.16 -1.81
N ALA A 53 5.41 10.28 -1.82
CA ALA A 53 5.26 8.89 -2.24
C ALA A 53 4.40 8.09 -1.24
N ALA A 54 4.62 8.28 0.07
CA ALA A 54 3.82 7.65 1.13
C ALA A 54 2.34 8.05 1.04
N GLY A 55 2.07 9.35 0.82
CA GLY A 55 0.71 9.86 0.64
C GLY A 55 0.04 9.31 -0.61
N ARG A 56 0.74 9.29 -1.75
CA ARG A 56 0.22 8.65 -2.97
C ARG A 56 -0.15 7.19 -2.71
N PHE A 57 0.74 6.46 -2.05
CA PHE A 57 0.55 5.04 -1.82
C PHE A 57 -0.63 4.75 -0.90
N ALA A 58 -0.75 5.46 0.22
CA ALA A 58 -1.87 5.36 1.14
C ALA A 58 -3.20 5.67 0.45
N ALA A 59 -3.25 6.77 -0.31
CA ALA A 59 -4.44 7.18 -1.04
C ALA A 59 -4.86 6.12 -2.06
N GLN A 60 -3.93 5.66 -2.91
CA GLN A 60 -4.27 4.71 -3.97
C GLN A 60 -4.70 3.34 -3.46
N ILE A 61 -4.10 2.83 -2.39
CA ILE A 61 -4.61 1.59 -1.79
C ILE A 61 -6.01 1.80 -1.22
N SER A 62 -6.23 2.91 -0.50
CA SER A 62 -7.52 3.20 0.13
C SER A 62 -8.63 3.35 -0.92
N GLU A 63 -8.36 4.09 -2.00
CA GLU A 63 -9.30 4.34 -3.09
C GLU A 63 -9.51 3.12 -3.98
N ASN A 64 -8.44 2.45 -4.44
CA ASN A 64 -8.54 1.39 -5.44
C ASN A 64 -8.86 0.03 -4.82
N ALA A 65 -8.27 -0.29 -3.66
CA ALA A 65 -8.37 -1.60 -3.02
C ALA A 65 -9.19 -1.62 -1.73
N LYS A 66 -9.72 -0.46 -1.30
CA LYS A 66 -10.66 -0.31 -0.19
C LYS A 66 -10.08 -0.93 1.09
N LEU A 67 -8.80 -0.66 1.35
CA LEU A 67 -8.05 -1.17 2.50
C LEU A 67 -7.58 0.00 3.37
N PRO A 68 -7.70 -0.07 4.71
CA PRO A 68 -7.23 0.99 5.59
C PRO A 68 -5.70 1.13 5.54
N VAL A 69 -5.23 2.29 5.10
CA VAL A 69 -3.80 2.63 5.09
C VAL A 69 -3.58 4.00 5.71
N PHE A 70 -2.68 4.07 6.68
CA PHE A 70 -2.30 5.29 7.37
C PHE A 70 -0.83 5.59 7.12
N MET A 71 -0.48 6.86 6.91
CA MET A 71 0.92 7.30 6.82
C MET A 71 1.30 8.07 8.09
N GLN A 72 2.50 7.81 8.59
CA GLN A 72 3.00 8.37 9.84
C GLN A 72 4.46 8.80 9.66
N GLN A 73 4.71 10.09 9.83
CA GLN A 73 6.03 10.67 9.59
C GLN A 73 6.95 10.45 10.79
N VAL A 74 8.18 10.00 10.53
CA VAL A 74 9.24 9.88 11.55
C VAL A 74 9.99 11.22 11.69
N PRO A 75 10.55 11.55 12.88
CA PRO A 75 10.70 10.69 14.07
C PRO A 75 9.47 10.65 14.99
N GLU A 76 8.49 11.56 14.86
CA GLU A 76 7.36 11.64 15.80
C GLU A 76 6.56 10.33 15.88
N ALA A 77 6.34 9.66 14.76
CA ALA A 77 5.71 8.33 14.72
C ALA A 77 6.44 7.29 15.58
N MET A 78 7.74 7.46 15.84
CA MET A 78 8.51 6.58 16.72
C MET A 78 8.22 6.79 18.20
N HIS A 79 7.63 7.94 18.57
CA HIS A 79 7.25 8.24 19.95
C HIS A 79 5.83 7.78 20.26
N ASN A 80 4.88 8.05 19.37
CA ASN A 80 3.45 7.84 19.66
C ASN A 80 2.88 6.59 18.96
N VAL A 81 3.09 6.42 17.65
CA VAL A 81 2.51 5.33 16.86
C VAL A 81 3.15 3.99 17.21
N VAL A 82 4.46 3.97 17.48
CA VAL A 82 5.15 2.73 17.89
C VAL A 82 4.50 2.10 19.12
N GLN A 83 4.17 2.93 20.13
CA GLN A 83 3.51 2.44 21.35
C GLN A 83 2.12 1.84 21.05
N GLY A 84 1.34 2.49 20.19
CA GLY A 84 0.01 2.01 19.82
C GLY A 84 0.05 0.71 19.01
N ILE A 85 0.93 0.64 18.00
CA ILE A 85 1.05 -0.54 17.15
C ILE A 85 1.63 -1.73 17.92
N ALA A 86 2.57 -1.53 18.85
CA ALA A 86 3.13 -2.63 19.64
C ALA A 86 2.08 -3.38 20.49
N GLY A 87 0.96 -2.73 20.84
CA GLY A 87 -0.16 -3.37 21.53
C GLY A 87 -1.21 -4.01 20.61
N ALA A 88 -1.06 -3.88 19.28
CA ALA A 88 -2.00 -4.44 18.30
C ALA A 88 -1.67 -5.89 17.94
N SER A 89 -2.62 -6.59 17.31
CA SER A 89 -2.41 -7.97 16.85
C SER A 89 -1.53 -8.00 15.59
N PRO A 90 -0.35 -8.66 15.60
CA PRO A 90 0.61 -8.60 14.49
C PRO A 90 0.11 -9.16 13.15
N ASP A 91 -0.83 -10.11 13.20
CA ASP A 91 -1.47 -10.73 12.03
C ASP A 91 -2.37 -9.77 11.25
N GLN A 92 -2.95 -8.78 11.94
CA GLN A 92 -3.87 -7.79 11.35
C GLN A 92 -3.17 -6.61 10.67
N TRP A 93 -1.86 -6.44 10.90
CA TRP A 93 -1.13 -5.25 10.48
C TRP A 93 0.07 -5.55 9.58
N MET A 94 0.28 -4.67 8.61
CA MET A 94 1.46 -4.59 7.77
C MET A 94 2.15 -3.25 8.03
N LEU A 95 3.45 -3.29 8.32
CA LEU A 95 4.25 -2.10 8.57
C LEU A 95 5.20 -1.85 7.41
N ILE A 96 5.08 -0.69 6.79
CA ILE A 96 5.89 -0.30 5.62
C ILE A 96 6.80 0.84 6.01
N PHE A 97 8.07 0.74 5.64
CA PHE A 97 9.10 1.72 5.96
C PHE A 97 9.61 2.38 4.68
N MET A 98 9.55 3.71 4.62
CA MET A 98 10.05 4.51 3.50
C MET A 98 11.10 5.52 3.99
N SER A 99 12.35 5.31 3.61
CA SER A 99 13.46 6.25 3.85
C SER A 99 14.22 6.53 2.57
N ASP A 100 14.84 7.70 2.48
CA ASP A 100 15.68 8.10 1.37
C ASP A 100 17.17 7.90 1.69
N ALA A 101 17.86 7.11 0.88
CA ALA A 101 19.26 6.78 1.16
C ALA A 101 20.22 7.97 0.96
N ASN A 102 19.82 8.96 0.15
CA ASN A 102 20.63 10.10 -0.24
C ASN A 102 20.21 11.37 0.49
N GLY A 103 18.92 11.50 0.81
CA GLY A 103 18.34 12.68 1.45
C GLY A 103 18.20 12.59 2.98
N ASP A 104 18.10 11.39 3.57
CA ASP A 104 17.91 11.26 5.01
C ASP A 104 19.22 11.19 5.80
N ALA A 105 19.21 11.81 6.98
CA ALA A 105 20.31 11.70 7.94
C ALA A 105 20.57 10.21 8.29
N PRO A 106 21.84 9.77 8.35
CA PRO A 106 22.18 8.38 8.69
C PRO A 106 21.51 7.89 9.99
N MET A 107 21.47 8.73 11.01
CA MET A 107 20.83 8.42 12.29
C MET A 107 19.32 8.16 12.17
N LEU A 108 18.61 8.87 11.29
CA LEU A 108 17.19 8.65 11.06
C LEU A 108 16.95 7.28 10.42
N ARG A 109 17.76 6.92 9.42
CA ARG A 109 17.68 5.61 8.76
C ARG A 109 18.02 4.47 9.71
N GLU A 110 19.03 4.66 10.55
CA GLU A 110 19.37 3.69 11.59
C GLU A 110 18.21 3.50 12.58
N ALA A 111 17.58 4.59 13.03
CA ALA A 111 16.41 4.52 13.88
C ALA A 111 15.25 3.78 13.19
N MET A 112 14.97 4.07 11.91
CA MET A 112 13.94 3.35 11.14
C MET A 112 14.23 1.86 11.03
N ASN A 113 15.48 1.47 10.74
CA ASN A 113 15.88 0.07 10.67
C ASN A 113 15.72 -0.63 12.02
N LYS A 114 16.10 0.01 13.12
CA LYS A 114 15.90 -0.51 14.48
C LYS A 114 14.41 -0.68 14.81
N THR A 115 13.56 0.29 14.46
CA THR A 115 12.11 0.18 14.64
C THR A 115 11.53 -0.96 13.81
N GLN A 116 11.97 -1.12 12.56
CA GLN A 116 11.53 -2.22 11.69
C GLN A 116 11.93 -3.59 12.27
N GLN A 117 13.17 -3.72 12.76
CA GLN A 117 13.65 -4.94 13.39
C GLN A 117 12.84 -5.27 14.65
N PHE A 118 12.64 -4.28 15.54
CA PHE A 118 11.85 -4.42 16.76
C PHE A 118 10.44 -4.99 16.47
N PHE A 119 9.73 -4.44 15.48
CA PHE A 119 8.41 -4.96 15.13
C PHE A 119 8.45 -6.35 14.48
N SER A 120 9.49 -6.63 13.71
CA SER A 120 9.66 -7.97 13.13
C SER A 120 9.86 -9.02 14.24
N GLU A 121 10.61 -8.69 15.30
CA GLU A 121 10.79 -9.54 16.49
C GLU A 121 9.48 -9.73 17.29
N LEU A 122 8.58 -8.74 17.26
CA LEU A 122 7.23 -8.85 17.79
C LEU A 122 6.26 -9.62 16.88
N GLY A 123 6.72 -10.12 15.72
CA GLY A 123 5.93 -10.92 14.79
C GLY A 123 5.12 -10.12 13.76
N PHE A 124 5.30 -8.81 13.68
CA PHE A 124 4.66 -8.00 12.64
C PHE A 124 5.28 -8.25 11.27
N ALA A 125 4.45 -8.29 10.24
CA ALA A 125 4.95 -8.24 8.87
C ALA A 125 5.48 -6.83 8.57
N CYS A 126 6.76 -6.75 8.23
CA CYS A 126 7.45 -5.49 7.96
C CYS A 126 8.09 -5.50 6.56
N LEU A 127 8.04 -4.38 5.85
CA LEU A 127 8.67 -4.24 4.53
C LEU A 127 9.26 -2.84 4.33
N SER A 128 10.49 -2.77 3.85
CA SER A 128 11.07 -1.53 3.35
C SER A 128 10.59 -1.31 1.92
N PHE A 129 9.94 -0.18 1.65
CA PHE A 129 9.37 0.07 0.32
C PHE A 129 10.49 0.38 -0.68
N PRO A 130 10.54 -0.33 -1.82
CA PRO A 130 11.65 -0.19 -2.76
C PRO A 130 11.62 1.16 -3.47
N ALA A 131 12.81 1.60 -3.88
CA ALA A 131 13.02 2.71 -4.79
C ALA A 131 14.20 2.38 -5.72
N ALA A 132 14.15 2.89 -6.94
CA ALA A 132 15.24 2.83 -7.90
C ALA A 132 15.52 4.25 -8.41
N GLY A 133 16.79 4.54 -8.69
CA GLY A 133 17.26 5.84 -9.14
C GLY A 133 18.45 6.33 -8.34
N ASP A 134 19.18 7.26 -8.93
CA ASP A 134 20.42 7.80 -8.34
C ASP A 134 20.17 9.07 -7.52
N ASP A 135 19.01 9.72 -7.69
CA ASP A 135 18.62 10.92 -6.96
C ASP A 135 17.18 10.86 -6.38
N GLN A 136 16.83 11.88 -5.59
CA GLN A 136 15.54 11.99 -4.93
C GLN A 136 14.36 11.95 -5.91
N PHE A 137 14.51 12.56 -7.09
CA PHE A 137 13.44 12.69 -8.06
C PHE A 137 13.17 11.35 -8.72
N GLU A 138 14.21 10.66 -9.17
CA GLU A 138 14.13 9.31 -9.74
C GLU A 138 13.57 8.31 -8.73
N MET A 139 14.08 8.32 -7.50
CA MET A 139 13.57 7.46 -6.41
C MET A 139 12.10 7.74 -6.12
N THR A 140 11.68 9.01 -6.12
CA THR A 140 10.27 9.38 -5.92
C THR A 140 9.40 8.87 -7.07
N LEU A 141 9.78 9.11 -8.32
CA LEU A 141 9.06 8.61 -9.49
C LEU A 141 8.93 7.09 -9.49
N SER A 142 10.02 6.39 -9.19
CA SER A 142 10.02 4.93 -9.04
C SER A 142 9.01 4.48 -7.98
N ARG A 143 8.97 5.15 -6.82
CA ARG A 143 8.02 4.82 -5.75
C ARG A 143 6.58 5.04 -6.18
N LEU A 144 6.28 6.14 -6.87
CA LEU A 144 4.94 6.44 -7.37
C LEU A 144 4.44 5.36 -8.34
N LEU A 145 5.29 4.95 -9.29
CA LEU A 145 4.94 3.90 -10.25
C LEU A 145 4.69 2.56 -9.56
N ILE A 146 5.53 2.19 -8.59
CA ILE A 146 5.36 0.95 -7.83
C ILE A 146 4.09 1.03 -6.98
N ALA A 147 3.85 2.14 -6.28
CA ALA A 147 2.67 2.35 -5.43
C ALA A 147 1.36 2.23 -6.20
N ASP A 148 1.27 2.86 -7.37
CA ASP A 148 0.10 2.79 -8.24
C ASP A 148 -0.14 1.35 -8.71
N LEU A 149 0.92 0.65 -9.11
CA LEU A 149 0.82 -0.73 -9.56
C LEU A 149 0.43 -1.70 -8.44
N VAL A 150 0.98 -1.51 -7.23
CA VAL A 150 0.56 -2.26 -6.03
C VAL A 150 -0.93 -2.10 -5.79
N SER A 151 -1.47 -0.89 -5.90
CA SER A 151 -2.90 -0.64 -5.65
C SER A 151 -3.81 -1.41 -6.62
N LEU A 152 -3.43 -1.48 -7.90
CA LEU A 152 -4.18 -2.18 -8.93
C LEU A 152 -4.07 -3.70 -8.79
N PHE A 153 -2.88 -4.20 -8.45
CA PHE A 153 -2.69 -5.63 -8.17
C PHE A 153 -3.46 -6.06 -6.94
N LEU A 154 -3.45 -5.25 -5.88
CA LEU A 154 -4.20 -5.52 -4.67
C LEU A 154 -5.72 -5.55 -4.95
N ALA A 155 -6.24 -4.60 -5.73
CA ALA A 155 -7.65 -4.63 -6.16
C ALA A 155 -7.98 -5.92 -6.95
N GLY A 156 -7.12 -6.30 -7.89
CA GLY A 156 -7.25 -7.55 -8.66
C GLY A 156 -7.19 -8.81 -7.78
N LEU A 157 -6.27 -8.86 -6.80
CA LEU A 157 -6.14 -9.95 -5.84
C LEU A 157 -7.36 -10.08 -4.91
N LYS A 158 -7.99 -8.95 -4.57
CA LYS A 158 -9.23 -8.91 -3.77
C LYS A 158 -10.51 -9.07 -4.62
N GLY A 159 -10.40 -9.04 -5.95
CA GLY A 159 -11.55 -9.11 -6.85
C GLY A 159 -12.45 -7.88 -6.83
N ILE A 160 -11.93 -6.72 -6.40
CA ILE A 160 -12.65 -5.45 -6.24
C ILE A 160 -12.45 -4.58 -7.48
N ASP A 161 -13.47 -3.78 -7.84
CA ASP A 161 -13.33 -2.74 -8.87
C ASP A 161 -12.56 -1.53 -8.32
N PRO A 162 -11.41 -1.15 -8.92
CA PRO A 162 -10.69 0.04 -8.49
C PRO A 162 -11.43 1.35 -8.84
N ALA A 163 -12.34 1.36 -9.81
CA ALA A 163 -12.91 2.60 -10.35
C ALA A 163 -13.92 3.34 -9.43
N PRO A 164 -14.85 2.67 -8.73
CA PRO A 164 -15.86 3.35 -7.93
C PRO A 164 -15.27 3.94 -6.65
N ILE A 165 -15.72 5.16 -6.32
CA ILE A 165 -15.44 5.89 -5.07
C ILE A 165 -16.76 6.24 -4.34
N GLU A 166 -17.70 5.30 -4.30
CA GLU A 166 -19.09 5.47 -3.85
C GLU A 166 -19.19 6.16 -2.47
N VAL A 167 -18.36 5.76 -1.50
CA VAL A 167 -18.35 6.38 -0.15
C VAL A 167 -18.02 7.88 -0.21
N ILE A 168 -17.14 8.29 -1.12
CA ILE A 168 -16.76 9.70 -1.31
C ILE A 168 -17.88 10.47 -2.02
N GLU A 169 -18.54 9.83 -3.00
CA GLU A 169 -19.68 10.40 -3.73
C GLU A 169 -20.88 10.60 -2.79
N ASP A 170 -21.26 9.57 -2.02
CA ASP A 170 -22.34 9.61 -1.04
C ASP A 170 -22.14 10.69 0.01
N LEU A 171 -20.91 10.85 0.51
CA LEU A 171 -20.56 11.88 1.48
C LEU A 171 -20.74 13.30 0.89
N LYS A 172 -20.34 13.51 -0.37
CA LYS A 172 -20.46 14.80 -1.06
C LYS A 172 -21.91 15.14 -1.40
N GLU A 173 -22.71 14.16 -1.80
CA GLU A 173 -24.08 14.39 -2.26
C GLU A 173 -25.10 14.48 -1.13
N THR A 174 -24.96 13.66 -0.08
CA THR A 174 -26.02 13.49 0.93
C THR A 174 -25.63 13.92 2.34
N GLY A 175 -24.33 14.03 2.64
CA GLY A 175 -23.83 14.20 4.00
C GLY A 175 -24.14 13.03 4.94
N LYS A 176 -24.65 11.91 4.42
CA LYS A 176 -24.96 10.68 5.15
C LYS A 176 -24.14 9.54 4.54
N ILE A 177 -23.46 8.78 5.41
CA ILE A 177 -22.67 7.64 4.97
C ILE A 177 -23.54 6.38 5.09
N ASP A 178 -23.88 5.75 3.96
CA ASP A 178 -24.45 4.41 3.92
C ASP A 178 -23.33 3.41 3.57
N ALA A 179 -22.34 3.29 4.47
CA ALA A 179 -21.15 2.46 4.26
C ALA A 179 -21.56 0.98 4.23
N LYS A 180 -21.84 0.48 3.03
CA LYS A 180 -22.05 -0.95 2.84
C LYS A 180 -20.69 -1.65 2.93
N PRO A 181 -20.58 -2.75 3.69
CA PRO A 181 -19.35 -3.54 3.70
C PRO A 181 -19.01 -3.92 2.26
N VAL A 182 -17.71 -3.91 1.93
CA VAL A 182 -17.22 -4.35 0.62
C VAL A 182 -17.84 -5.71 0.34
N LYS A 183 -18.74 -5.78 -0.65
CA LYS A 183 -19.43 -7.03 -0.99
C LYS A 183 -18.36 -8.06 -1.32
N GLU A 184 -18.42 -9.22 -0.66
CA GLU A 184 -17.62 -10.36 -1.08
C GLU A 184 -17.80 -10.55 -2.59
N PRO A 185 -16.72 -10.86 -3.33
CA PRO A 185 -16.84 -11.10 -4.75
C PRO A 185 -17.88 -12.21 -4.95
N LYS A 186 -19.06 -11.85 -5.48
CA LYS A 186 -20.05 -12.85 -5.90
C LYS A 186 -19.31 -13.83 -6.79
N GLU A 187 -19.32 -15.11 -6.42
CA GLU A 187 -19.05 -16.19 -7.37
C GLU A 187 -20.04 -16.02 -8.51
N PHE A 188 -19.59 -15.38 -9.58
CA PHE A 188 -20.32 -15.33 -10.83
C PHE A 188 -19.89 -16.58 -11.58
N SER A 189 -20.82 -17.52 -11.72
CA SER A 189 -20.68 -18.70 -12.56
C SER A 189 -20.16 -18.30 -13.95
N GLU A 190 -19.31 -19.16 -14.49
CA GLU A 190 -18.50 -19.07 -15.71
C GLU A 190 -19.11 -18.28 -16.88
#